data_AF-A0A7T0FZH7-F1
#
_entry.id   AF-A0A7T0FZH7-F1
#
_cell.length_a   1.000
_cell.length_b   1.000
_cell.length_c   1.000
_cell.angle_alpha   90.00
_cell.angle_beta   90.00
_cell.angle_gamma   90.00
#
_symmetry.space_group_name_H-M   'P 1'
#
loop_
_entity.id
_entity.type
_entity.pdbx_description
1 polymer ?
#
loop_
_entity_poly.entity_id
_entity_poly.type
_entity_poly.pdbx_seq_one_letter_code
_entity_poly.pdbx_strand_id
1 'polypeptide(L)'
;MRVGALIKKTILVFFAAAFLNLFTWGTVTAQDLWFSNPKVKVQVSGEFYSVQSDGMPDHKWQQVNPNTPTPQNIRVLIPRNPVKAAQTTPVPSRGPIAIAINGVVFFGPEDAHGKLAIENHGLDSCQGHPAPTGMYHYHSTPACVYHDKRDQHSPVIGYAFDGFKIYGLLGDHGLPPRDLDSCNGHEDAERGYHYHTTRDFPYVLGCYRGTATVTGKNRGGKEMGRERMRPGPGRGGDRMRQACDADRRRYCPNMPPSREMHECMRRNRHNFSSTCQEAMRQHRPPPR
;
A
#
# COMPACT_ATOMS: atom_id res chain seq x y z
N MET A 1 -4.41 -69.52 63.82
CA MET A 1 -3.85 -68.90 62.60
C MET A 1 -4.09 -67.39 62.76
N ARG A 2 -3.13 -66.55 63.22
CA ARG A 2 -1.95 -65.99 62.53
C ARG A 2 -2.38 -65.37 61.18
N VAL A 3 -2.20 -64.09 60.83
CA VAL A 3 -1.40 -62.93 61.31
C VAL A 3 -2.07 -61.67 60.73
N GLY A 4 -2.10 -60.56 61.47
CA GLY A 4 -2.40 -59.24 60.92
C GLY A 4 -1.14 -58.57 60.35
N ALA A 5 -1.28 -57.78 59.28
CA ALA A 5 -0.21 -56.89 58.82
C ALA A 5 -0.62 -55.93 57.69
N LEU A 6 -0.17 -54.69 57.88
CA LEU A 6 0.34 -53.73 56.89
C LEU A 6 -0.63 -52.82 56.13
N ILE A 7 -0.86 -51.67 56.78
CA ILE A 7 -0.94 -50.33 56.22
C ILE A 7 0.06 -50.16 55.06
N LYS A 8 -0.44 -49.91 53.84
CA LYS A 8 0.39 -49.40 52.72
C LYS A 8 0.15 -47.90 52.57
N LYS A 9 1.25 -47.15 52.71
CA LYS A 9 1.35 -45.71 52.44
C LYS A 9 1.06 -45.44 50.96
N THR A 10 0.05 -44.62 50.68
CA THR A 10 -0.16 -44.03 49.35
C THR A 10 0.86 -42.92 49.13
N ILE A 11 1.82 -43.15 48.24
CA ILE A 11 2.75 -42.13 47.75
C ILE A 11 1.95 -41.26 46.75
N LEU A 12 1.69 -40.02 47.12
CA LEU A 12 1.16 -39.00 46.21
C LEU A 12 2.33 -38.51 45.34
N VAL A 13 2.44 -39.01 44.11
CA VAL A 13 3.36 -38.45 43.11
C VAL A 13 2.66 -37.26 42.46
N PHE A 14 3.09 -36.05 42.80
CA PHE A 14 2.72 -34.85 42.06
C PHE A 14 3.38 -34.89 40.67
N PHE A 15 2.62 -35.23 39.64
CA PHE A 15 3.01 -34.93 38.27
C PHE A 15 2.78 -33.43 38.03
N ALA A 16 3.85 -32.64 38.15
CA ALA A 16 3.88 -31.31 37.56
C ALA A 16 3.88 -31.47 36.04
N ALA A 17 2.73 -31.34 35.40
CA ALA A 17 2.63 -31.25 33.95
C ALA A 17 3.27 -29.93 33.51
N ALA A 18 4.54 -29.97 33.15
CA ALA A 18 5.19 -28.90 32.40
C ALA A 18 4.55 -28.87 31.00
N PHE A 19 3.56 -28.00 30.81
CA PHE A 19 3.12 -27.60 29.48
C PHE A 19 4.25 -26.78 28.84
N LEU A 20 5.22 -27.48 28.26
CA LEU A 20 6.12 -26.90 27.27
C LEU A 20 5.28 -26.55 26.05
N ASN A 21 4.80 -25.30 26.01
CA ASN A 21 4.30 -24.69 24.78
C ASN A 21 5.47 -24.64 23.80
N LEU A 22 5.65 -25.71 23.04
CA LEU A 22 6.50 -25.75 21.86
C LEU A 22 5.82 -24.92 20.76
N PHE A 23 5.73 -23.61 20.96
CA PHE A 23 5.65 -22.69 19.83
C PHE A 23 7.03 -22.74 19.19
N THR A 24 7.18 -23.55 18.15
CA THR A 24 8.23 -23.36 17.19
C THR A 24 7.98 -21.99 16.55
N TRP A 25 8.69 -20.97 17.01
CA TRP A 25 8.75 -19.69 16.32
C TRP A 25 9.50 -19.96 15.01
N GLY A 26 8.76 -20.38 13.98
CA GLY A 26 9.28 -20.36 12.63
C GLY A 26 9.77 -18.94 12.36
N THR A 27 11.02 -18.79 11.95
CA THR A 27 11.55 -17.49 11.54
C THR A 27 10.86 -17.11 10.24
N VAL A 28 9.84 -16.24 10.31
CA VAL A 28 9.21 -15.68 9.11
C VAL A 28 10.27 -14.88 8.36
N THR A 29 10.57 -15.30 7.14
CA THR A 29 11.51 -14.59 6.25
C THR A 29 10.79 -13.50 5.45
N ALA A 30 11.55 -12.60 4.83
CA ALA A 30 10.98 -11.60 3.92
C ALA A 30 10.29 -12.27 2.71
N GLN A 31 10.84 -13.39 2.25
CA GLN A 31 10.32 -14.17 1.12
C GLN A 31 8.97 -14.84 1.45
N ASP A 32 8.79 -15.30 2.69
CA ASP A 32 7.49 -15.78 3.19
C ASP A 32 6.42 -14.67 3.20
N LEU A 33 6.86 -13.42 3.10
CA LEU A 33 6.02 -12.22 3.04
C LEU A 33 6.00 -11.59 1.64
N TRP A 34 6.29 -12.39 0.61
CA TRP A 34 6.28 -12.03 -0.81
C TRP A 34 7.36 -11.03 -1.22
N PHE A 35 8.26 -10.59 -0.34
CA PHE A 35 9.37 -9.72 -0.75
C PHE A 35 10.41 -10.51 -1.54
N SER A 36 10.56 -10.15 -2.82
CA SER A 36 11.40 -10.86 -3.79
C SER A 36 12.88 -10.53 -3.64
N ASN A 37 13.20 -9.29 -3.24
CA ASN A 37 14.57 -8.81 -3.17
C ASN A 37 15.21 -9.19 -1.81
N PRO A 38 16.29 -9.99 -1.78
CA PRO A 38 16.93 -10.44 -0.53
C PRO A 38 17.57 -9.31 0.29
N LYS A 39 17.73 -8.11 -0.28
CA LYS A 39 18.19 -6.92 0.45
C LYS A 39 17.09 -6.30 1.32
N VAL A 40 15.83 -6.61 1.06
CA VAL A 40 14.70 -6.15 1.86
C VAL A 40 14.68 -6.93 3.16
N LYS A 41 14.74 -6.21 4.29
CA LYS A 41 14.69 -6.80 5.62
C LYS A 41 13.32 -6.56 6.21
N VAL A 42 12.67 -7.63 6.67
CA VAL A 42 11.37 -7.55 7.32
C VAL A 42 11.48 -8.10 8.73
N GLN A 43 11.07 -7.29 9.71
CA GLN A 43 10.86 -7.72 11.08
C GLN A 43 9.36 -7.82 11.33
N VAL A 44 8.94 -8.94 11.92
CA VAL A 44 7.52 -9.23 12.13
C VAL A 44 7.20 -9.05 13.61
N SER A 45 6.30 -8.12 13.93
CA SER A 45 5.69 -8.02 15.27
C SER A 45 4.27 -8.57 15.25
N GLY A 46 3.56 -8.56 16.38
CA GLY A 46 2.14 -8.91 16.43
C GLY A 46 1.26 -8.00 15.58
N GLU A 47 1.67 -6.74 15.38
CA GLU A 47 0.85 -5.69 14.76
C GLU A 47 1.34 -5.29 13.36
N PHE A 48 2.66 -5.28 13.13
CA PHE A 48 3.25 -4.71 11.92
C PHE A 48 4.30 -5.61 11.27
N TYR A 49 4.41 -5.50 9.95
CA TYR A 49 5.64 -5.76 9.23
C TYR A 49 6.48 -4.48 9.25
N SER A 50 7.65 -4.53 9.90
CA SER A 50 8.65 -3.46 9.85
C SER A 50 9.63 -3.76 8.72
N VAL A 51 9.45 -3.05 7.60
CA VAL A 51 10.18 -3.28 6.36
C VAL A 51 11.27 -2.22 6.21
N GLN A 52 12.49 -2.68 5.91
CA GLN A 52 13.64 -1.84 5.60
C GLN A 52 14.17 -2.17 4.20
N SER A 53 14.43 -1.14 3.39
CA SER A 53 14.94 -1.29 2.02
C SER A 53 15.88 -0.15 1.67
N ASP A 54 16.85 -0.43 0.80
CA ASP A 54 17.68 0.60 0.16
C ASP A 54 16.96 1.29 -1.02
N GLY A 55 15.77 0.81 -1.40
CA GLY A 55 14.94 1.42 -2.44
C GLY A 55 15.53 1.35 -3.85
N MET A 56 16.59 0.57 -4.05
CA MET A 56 17.20 0.39 -5.36
C MET A 56 16.38 -0.61 -6.18
N PRO A 57 16.11 -0.33 -7.47
CA PRO A 57 15.52 -1.32 -8.35
C PRO A 57 16.48 -2.52 -8.49
N ASP A 58 15.95 -3.73 -8.36
CA ASP A 58 16.64 -4.99 -8.62
C ASP A 58 16.53 -5.44 -10.09
N HIS A 59 15.92 -4.60 -10.93
CA HIS A 59 15.86 -4.73 -12.37
C HIS A 59 16.65 -3.60 -13.05
N LYS A 60 16.85 -3.74 -14.37
CA LYS A 60 17.44 -2.68 -15.20
C LYS A 60 16.50 -1.47 -15.24
N TRP A 61 17.01 -0.28 -14.94
CA TRP A 61 16.30 0.99 -15.09
C TRP A 61 16.87 1.77 -16.28
N GLN A 62 16.14 2.79 -16.74
CA GLN A 62 16.58 3.65 -17.86
C GLN A 62 16.69 5.10 -17.42
N GLN A 63 17.68 5.82 -17.95
CA GLN A 63 17.82 7.24 -17.71
C GLN A 63 16.79 8.03 -18.53
N VAL A 64 15.63 8.25 -17.93
CA VAL A 64 14.50 8.99 -18.52
C VAL A 64 14.39 10.42 -18.01
N ASN A 65 15.23 10.78 -17.04
CA ASN A 65 15.39 12.13 -16.53
C ASN A 65 16.86 12.36 -16.09
N PRO A 66 17.26 13.60 -15.73
CA PRO A 66 18.64 13.90 -15.32
C PRO A 66 19.08 13.30 -13.98
N ASN A 67 18.18 12.65 -13.23
CA ASN A 67 18.48 12.11 -11.91
C ASN A 67 18.98 10.65 -12.02
N THR A 68 19.68 10.20 -10.99
CA THR A 68 20.22 8.84 -10.89
C THR A 68 19.73 8.18 -9.61
N PRO A 69 19.25 6.91 -9.64
CA PRO A 69 18.91 6.17 -8.43
C PRO A 69 20.11 6.02 -7.50
N THR A 70 19.91 6.30 -6.21
CA THR A 70 20.92 6.10 -5.16
C THR A 70 20.30 5.35 -3.97
N PRO A 71 21.10 4.58 -3.22
CA PRO A 71 20.60 3.90 -2.03
C PRO A 71 19.95 4.86 -1.04
N GLN A 72 18.77 4.50 -0.56
CA GLN A 72 17.98 5.22 0.42
C GLN A 72 17.96 4.46 1.76
N ASN A 73 17.30 5.03 2.78
CA ASN A 73 17.04 4.35 4.05
C ASN A 73 15.53 4.31 4.28
N ILE A 74 14.83 3.49 3.48
CA ILE A 74 13.38 3.37 3.56
C ILE A 74 13.02 2.48 4.75
N ARG A 75 12.12 2.99 5.61
CA ARG A 75 11.55 2.25 6.73
C ARG A 75 10.05 2.46 6.75
N VAL A 76 9.28 1.37 6.64
CA VAL A 76 7.82 1.42 6.66
C VAL A 76 7.25 0.39 7.62
N LEU A 77 6.16 0.76 8.30
CA LEU A 77 5.37 -0.12 9.13
C LEU A 77 4.07 -0.43 8.39
N ILE A 78 3.83 -1.71 8.12
CA ILE A 78 2.67 -2.18 7.37
C ILE A 78 1.80 -3.00 8.33
N PRO A 79 0.53 -2.62 8.56
CA PRO A 79 -0.37 -3.42 9.40
C PRO A 79 -0.46 -4.86 8.91
N ARG A 80 -0.27 -5.85 9.80
CA ARG A 80 -0.37 -7.27 9.44
C ARG A 80 -1.80 -7.74 9.22
N ASN A 81 -2.72 -7.14 9.98
CA ASN A 81 -4.14 -7.48 10.00
C ASN A 81 -4.93 -6.23 9.62
N PRO A 82 -4.91 -5.80 8.35
CA PRO A 82 -5.64 -4.61 7.92
C PRO A 82 -7.15 -4.81 8.10
N VAL A 83 -7.83 -3.77 8.57
CA VAL A 83 -9.28 -3.74 8.75
C VAL A 83 -9.85 -2.64 7.88
N LYS A 84 -10.93 -2.91 7.14
CA LYS A 84 -11.60 -1.88 6.33
C LYS A 84 -12.10 -0.76 7.24
N ALA A 85 -11.72 0.47 6.92
CA ALA A 85 -12.21 1.67 7.55
C ALA A 85 -13.65 1.96 7.11
N ALA A 86 -14.43 2.60 8.00
CA ALA A 86 -15.75 3.11 7.66
C ALA A 86 -15.70 4.17 6.53
N GLN A 87 -14.59 4.90 6.42
CA GLN A 87 -14.36 5.89 5.37
C GLN A 87 -12.96 5.69 4.78
N THR A 88 -12.87 5.84 3.46
CA THR A 88 -11.60 5.75 2.73
C THR A 88 -10.75 7.00 2.97
N THR A 89 -9.43 6.83 3.05
CA THR A 89 -8.48 7.94 3.17
C THR A 89 -7.75 8.14 1.84
N PRO A 90 -7.81 9.31 1.18
CA PRO A 90 -7.06 9.53 -0.05
C PRO A 90 -5.57 9.31 0.13
N VAL A 91 -4.92 8.69 -0.85
CA VAL A 91 -3.46 8.62 -0.86
C VAL A 91 -2.86 9.98 -1.26
N PRO A 92 -1.62 10.30 -0.83
CA PRO A 92 -0.90 11.43 -1.38
C PRO A 92 -0.81 11.36 -2.91
N SER A 93 -1.08 12.47 -3.60
CA SER A 93 -0.94 12.54 -5.06
C SER A 93 0.54 12.52 -5.49
N ARG A 94 1.42 12.96 -4.59
CA ARG A 94 2.87 12.87 -4.70
C ARG A 94 3.45 12.25 -3.45
N GLY A 95 4.48 11.45 -3.63
CA GLY A 95 5.18 10.77 -2.55
C GLY A 95 4.68 9.34 -2.34
N PRO A 96 5.35 8.59 -1.44
CA PRO A 96 5.12 7.16 -1.26
C PRO A 96 3.71 6.85 -0.76
N ILE A 97 3.09 5.83 -1.37
CA ILE A 97 1.75 5.33 -1.01
C ILE A 97 1.74 3.84 -0.65
N ALA A 98 2.75 3.11 -1.13
CA ALA A 98 2.90 1.68 -0.96
C ALA A 98 4.36 1.28 -1.16
N ILE A 99 4.70 0.03 -0.83
CA ILE A 99 6.01 -0.57 -1.12
C ILE A 99 5.83 -1.83 -1.97
N ALA A 100 6.62 -1.93 -3.04
CA ALA A 100 6.67 -3.11 -3.90
C ALA A 100 7.45 -4.24 -3.23
N ILE A 101 7.21 -5.46 -3.70
CA ILE A 101 7.90 -6.65 -3.18
C ILE A 101 9.42 -6.64 -3.38
N ASN A 102 9.94 -5.84 -4.32
CA ASN A 102 11.37 -5.66 -4.47
C ASN A 102 11.97 -4.56 -3.57
N GLY A 103 11.14 -3.91 -2.76
CA GLY A 103 11.55 -2.87 -1.82
C GLY A 103 11.62 -1.45 -2.39
N VAL A 104 11.24 -1.24 -3.65
CA VAL A 104 11.01 0.08 -4.25
C VAL A 104 9.63 0.59 -3.84
N VAL A 105 9.47 1.90 -3.62
CA VAL A 105 8.17 2.48 -3.25
C VAL A 105 7.33 2.82 -4.48
N PHE A 106 6.02 2.66 -4.34
CA PHE A 106 5.04 3.25 -5.25
C PHE A 106 4.75 4.68 -4.81
N PHE A 107 4.69 5.60 -5.75
CA PHE A 107 4.23 6.96 -5.51
C PHE A 107 2.80 7.17 -5.96
N GLY A 108 2.19 8.23 -5.44
CA GLY A 108 0.97 8.79 -6.00
C GLY A 108 1.10 9.12 -7.49
N PRO A 109 -0.03 9.34 -8.18
CA PRO A 109 -0.08 9.41 -9.64
C PRO A 109 0.55 10.66 -10.25
N GLU A 110 0.86 11.70 -9.47
CA GLU A 110 1.37 12.97 -9.99
C GLU A 110 2.90 13.10 -9.93
N ASP A 111 3.44 13.80 -10.92
CA ASP A 111 4.82 14.26 -10.95
C ASP A 111 5.04 15.56 -10.13
N ALA A 112 6.27 16.05 -10.12
CA ALA A 112 6.66 17.29 -9.46
C ALA A 112 5.89 18.52 -9.99
N HIS A 113 5.44 18.47 -11.24
CA HIS A 113 4.67 19.52 -11.89
C HIS A 113 3.17 19.37 -11.66
N GLY A 114 2.67 18.33 -10.98
CA GLY A 114 1.24 18.11 -10.77
C GLY A 114 0.49 17.60 -12.00
N LYS A 115 1.22 17.07 -12.98
CA LYS A 115 0.66 16.30 -14.11
C LYS A 115 0.71 14.81 -13.76
N LEU A 116 -0.11 13.99 -14.42
CA LEU A 116 -0.02 12.54 -14.26
C LEU A 116 1.34 12.07 -14.76
N ALA A 117 2.10 11.38 -13.91
CA ALA A 117 3.48 11.00 -14.22
C ALA A 117 3.56 10.10 -15.47
N ILE A 118 2.55 9.23 -15.66
CA ILE A 118 2.44 8.34 -16.82
C ILE A 118 2.20 9.09 -18.14
N GLU A 119 1.59 10.28 -18.09
CA GLU A 119 1.29 11.09 -19.29
C GLU A 119 2.44 12.03 -19.66
N ASN A 120 3.35 12.32 -18.72
CA ASN A 120 4.42 13.31 -18.92
C ASN A 120 5.75 12.67 -19.37
N HIS A 121 5.72 11.45 -19.91
CA HIS A 121 6.83 10.71 -20.55
C HIS A 121 8.14 10.54 -19.74
N GLY A 122 8.12 10.83 -18.44
CA GLY A 122 9.29 10.79 -17.56
C GLY A 122 9.51 9.47 -16.85
N LEU A 123 8.92 8.36 -17.32
CA LEU A 123 9.01 7.02 -16.72
C LEU A 123 9.80 6.08 -17.64
N ASP A 124 10.56 5.17 -17.04
CA ASP A 124 11.21 4.09 -17.77
C ASP A 124 10.23 2.97 -18.14
N SER A 125 10.72 1.98 -18.89
CA SER A 125 9.96 0.78 -19.28
C SER A 125 9.45 -0.07 -18.11
N CYS A 126 9.96 0.16 -16.90
CA CYS A 126 9.47 -0.47 -15.67
C CYS A 126 8.47 0.43 -14.92
N GLN A 127 8.01 1.50 -15.58
CA GLN A 127 7.02 2.46 -15.09
C GLN A 127 7.48 3.25 -13.86
N GLY A 128 8.80 3.43 -13.70
CA GLY A 128 9.39 4.17 -12.60
C GLY A 128 10.43 5.18 -13.04
N HIS A 129 10.87 6.00 -12.10
CA HIS A 129 11.96 6.94 -12.31
C HIS A 129 12.58 7.44 -10.98
N PRO A 130 13.82 7.97 -11.00
CA PRO A 130 14.41 8.61 -9.82
C PRO A 130 13.94 10.05 -9.61
N ALA A 131 13.60 10.37 -8.36
CA ALA A 131 13.46 11.74 -7.89
C ALA A 131 14.84 12.46 -7.82
N PRO A 132 14.89 13.80 -7.68
CA PRO A 132 16.15 14.54 -7.46
C PRO A 132 16.96 14.07 -6.25
N THR A 133 16.32 13.43 -5.28
CA THR A 133 16.98 12.83 -4.11
C THR A 133 17.63 11.48 -4.41
N GLY A 134 17.50 10.97 -5.63
CA GLY A 134 17.92 9.63 -6.05
C GLY A 134 16.95 8.51 -5.64
N MET A 135 15.80 8.83 -5.04
CA MET A 135 14.79 7.82 -4.72
C MET A 135 14.08 7.36 -6.00
N TYR A 136 14.40 6.14 -6.45
CA TYR A 136 13.65 5.48 -7.51
C TYR A 136 12.28 5.03 -6.99
N HIS A 137 11.24 5.21 -7.80
CA HIS A 137 9.87 4.89 -7.43
C HIS A 137 9.02 4.59 -8.68
N TYR A 138 7.97 3.80 -8.50
CA TYR A 138 7.00 3.48 -9.55
C TYR A 138 5.77 4.37 -9.46
N HIS A 139 5.19 4.69 -10.61
CA HIS A 139 3.91 5.41 -10.71
C HIS A 139 2.75 4.53 -11.22
N SER A 140 3.04 3.34 -11.74
CA SER A 140 2.02 2.38 -12.19
C SER A 140 2.56 0.95 -12.08
N THR A 141 1.88 -0.02 -12.71
CA THR A 141 2.25 -1.43 -12.61
C THR A 141 3.70 -1.69 -13.08
N PRO A 142 4.60 -2.19 -12.22
CA PRO A 142 5.99 -2.36 -12.58
C PRO A 142 6.18 -3.73 -13.22
N ALA A 143 6.01 -3.80 -14.54
CA ALA A 143 6.09 -5.04 -15.32
C ALA A 143 7.44 -5.79 -15.17
N CYS A 144 8.47 -5.12 -14.66
CA CYS A 144 9.79 -5.69 -14.39
C CYS A 144 9.91 -6.40 -13.04
N VAL A 145 8.92 -6.28 -12.16
CA VAL A 145 8.95 -6.82 -10.78
C VAL A 145 8.19 -8.14 -10.65
N TYR A 146 7.26 -8.40 -11.56
CA TYR A 146 6.40 -9.57 -11.50
C TYR A 146 6.06 -10.08 -12.90
N HIS A 147 5.61 -11.33 -12.96
CA HIS A 147 5.13 -11.94 -14.18
C HIS A 147 3.75 -12.54 -13.95
N ASP A 148 2.81 -12.19 -14.82
CA ASP A 148 1.50 -12.83 -14.86
C ASP A 148 1.62 -14.23 -15.47
N LYS A 149 0.82 -15.14 -14.93
CA LYS A 149 0.62 -16.47 -15.51
C LYS A 149 -0.70 -16.47 -16.26
N ARG A 150 -0.71 -17.11 -17.42
CA ARG A 150 -1.91 -17.22 -18.25
C ARG A 150 -3.06 -17.83 -17.44
N ASP A 151 -4.26 -17.26 -17.61
CA ASP A 151 -5.51 -17.68 -16.98
C ASP A 151 -5.48 -17.68 -15.43
N GLN A 152 -4.51 -16.99 -14.83
CA GLN A 152 -4.37 -16.87 -13.37
C GLN A 152 -4.52 -15.42 -12.92
N HIS A 153 -5.00 -15.28 -11.69
CA HIS A 153 -4.90 -14.04 -10.93
C HIS A 153 -3.44 -13.59 -10.84
N SER A 154 -3.19 -12.30 -10.99
CA SER A 154 -1.85 -11.72 -10.83
C SER A 154 -1.28 -12.08 -9.45
N PRO A 155 0.06 -12.15 -9.30
CA PRO A 155 0.67 -12.33 -7.99
C PRO A 155 0.57 -11.05 -7.14
N VAL A 156 0.90 -11.17 -5.85
CA VAL A 156 1.17 -10.02 -4.99
C VAL A 156 2.40 -9.29 -5.52
N ILE A 157 2.31 -7.99 -5.70
CA ILE A 157 3.39 -7.12 -6.19
C ILE A 157 3.80 -6.05 -5.17
N GLY A 158 3.04 -5.90 -4.09
CA GLY A 158 3.38 -4.98 -3.01
C GLY A 158 2.34 -4.94 -1.90
N TYR A 159 2.54 -3.97 -1.01
CA TYR A 159 1.67 -3.67 0.12
C TYR A 159 1.38 -2.18 0.17
N ALA A 160 0.10 -1.83 0.25
CA ALA A 160 -0.32 -0.49 0.59
C ALA A 160 -0.01 -0.20 2.06
N PHE A 161 0.22 1.07 2.40
CA PHE A 161 0.57 1.45 3.78
C PHE A 161 -0.58 1.30 4.79
N ASP A 162 -1.80 1.03 4.32
CA ASP A 162 -2.92 0.62 5.18
C ASP A 162 -2.95 -0.88 5.48
N GLY A 163 -1.99 -1.65 4.93
CA GLY A 163 -1.76 -3.06 5.23
C GLY A 163 -2.30 -4.03 4.19
N PHE A 164 -3.20 -3.59 3.29
CA PHE A 164 -3.73 -4.47 2.25
C PHE A 164 -2.71 -4.74 1.15
N LYS A 165 -2.76 -5.96 0.61
CA LYS A 165 -1.90 -6.38 -0.50
C LYS A 165 -2.30 -5.68 -1.79
N ILE A 166 -1.31 -5.48 -2.65
CA ILE A 166 -1.47 -4.98 -4.01
C ILE A 166 -1.11 -6.12 -4.96
N TYR A 167 -2.01 -6.42 -5.87
CA TYR A 167 -1.86 -7.40 -6.93
C TYR A 167 -1.61 -6.70 -8.26
N GLY A 168 -1.09 -7.46 -9.23
CA GLY A 168 -0.90 -6.99 -10.61
C GLY A 168 -2.22 -6.72 -11.35
N LEU A 169 -2.15 -6.68 -12.69
CA LEU A 169 -3.24 -6.23 -13.56
C LEU A 169 -4.46 -7.17 -13.64
N LEU A 170 -4.31 -8.45 -13.31
CA LEU A 170 -5.27 -9.50 -13.63
C LEU A 170 -5.92 -10.06 -12.36
N GLY A 171 -7.24 -10.19 -12.39
CA GLY A 171 -8.06 -10.91 -11.41
C GLY A 171 -8.41 -12.32 -11.91
N ASP A 172 -9.64 -12.75 -11.61
CA ASP A 172 -10.12 -14.08 -11.96
C ASP A 172 -10.00 -14.41 -13.44
N HIS A 173 -9.62 -15.66 -13.72
CA HIS A 173 -9.39 -16.20 -15.06
C HIS A 173 -8.36 -15.41 -15.89
N GLY A 174 -7.46 -14.65 -15.26
CA GLY A 174 -6.44 -13.87 -15.94
C GLY A 174 -7.01 -12.66 -16.70
N LEU A 175 -8.17 -12.16 -16.29
CA LEU A 175 -8.81 -10.99 -16.88
C LEU A 175 -8.68 -9.77 -15.97
N PRO A 176 -8.58 -8.54 -16.51
CA PRO A 176 -8.66 -7.33 -15.69
C PRO A 176 -9.95 -7.31 -14.85
N PRO A 177 -9.88 -7.05 -13.54
CA PRO A 177 -11.06 -6.99 -12.69
C PRO A 177 -12.02 -5.89 -13.15
N ARG A 178 -13.33 -6.14 -13.06
CA ARG A 178 -14.37 -5.21 -13.52
C ARG A 178 -15.21 -4.62 -12.39
N ASP A 179 -14.95 -5.06 -11.17
CA ASP A 179 -15.67 -4.78 -9.94
C ASP A 179 -14.82 -3.98 -8.94
N LEU A 180 -13.73 -3.36 -9.43
CA LEU A 180 -12.89 -2.50 -8.60
C LEU A 180 -13.68 -1.31 -8.07
N ASP A 181 -13.50 -1.04 -6.79
CA ASP A 181 -13.97 0.18 -6.16
C ASP A 181 -13.11 1.39 -6.59
N SER A 182 -13.54 2.56 -6.14
CA SER A 182 -12.86 3.84 -6.36
C SER A 182 -11.39 3.92 -5.93
N CYS A 183 -10.96 3.02 -5.03
CA CYS A 183 -9.60 2.97 -4.52
C CYS A 183 -8.71 2.01 -5.32
N ASN A 184 -9.22 1.39 -6.38
CA ASN A 184 -8.63 0.26 -7.11
C ASN A 184 -8.57 -1.05 -6.30
N GLY A 185 -9.53 -1.29 -5.40
CA GLY A 185 -9.61 -2.57 -4.71
C GLY A 185 -10.97 -3.23 -4.81
N HIS A 186 -10.99 -4.51 -4.51
CA HIS A 186 -12.20 -5.32 -4.38
C HIS A 186 -11.96 -6.41 -3.33
N GLU A 187 -12.93 -7.30 -3.12
CA GLU A 187 -12.85 -8.32 -2.09
C GLU A 187 -13.41 -9.65 -2.60
N ASP A 188 -12.67 -10.72 -2.32
CA ASP A 188 -13.10 -12.10 -2.56
C ASP A 188 -12.91 -12.94 -1.29
N ALA A 189 -13.44 -14.17 -1.29
CA ALA A 189 -13.41 -15.06 -0.13
C ALA A 189 -12.02 -15.65 0.17
N GLU A 190 -11.11 -15.69 -0.79
CA GLU A 190 -9.78 -16.28 -0.68
C GLU A 190 -8.76 -15.26 -0.14
N ARG A 191 -8.79 -14.04 -0.69
CA ARG A 191 -7.80 -12.98 -0.47
C ARG A 191 -8.29 -11.92 0.52
N GLY A 192 -9.60 -11.84 0.75
CA GLY A 192 -10.22 -10.69 1.42
C GLY A 192 -10.08 -9.43 0.56
N TYR A 193 -10.24 -8.26 1.17
CA TYR A 193 -10.06 -7.00 0.44
C TYR A 193 -8.60 -6.83 0.01
N HIS A 194 -8.39 -6.47 -1.25
CA HIS A 194 -7.07 -6.22 -1.82
C HIS A 194 -7.15 -5.23 -2.98
N TYR A 195 -6.00 -4.64 -3.33
CA TYR A 195 -5.89 -3.72 -4.46
C TYR A 195 -5.37 -4.43 -5.71
N HIS A 196 -5.71 -3.88 -6.86
CA HIS A 196 -5.10 -4.19 -8.15
C HIS A 196 -4.45 -2.95 -8.75
N THR A 197 -3.25 -3.11 -9.31
CA THR A 197 -2.80 -2.14 -10.29
C THR A 197 -3.68 -2.21 -11.53
N THR A 198 -3.78 -1.08 -12.23
CA THR A 198 -4.60 -0.95 -13.44
C THR A 198 -3.83 -0.15 -14.50
N ARG A 199 -4.29 -0.27 -15.75
CA ARG A 199 -3.77 0.56 -16.85
C ARG A 199 -4.37 1.97 -16.84
N ASP A 200 -5.53 2.10 -16.24
CA ASP A 200 -6.25 3.36 -16.06
C ASP A 200 -5.97 3.95 -14.67
N PHE A 201 -6.26 5.24 -14.48
CA PHE A 201 -6.14 5.85 -13.16
C PHE A 201 -7.02 5.12 -12.13
N PRO A 202 -6.57 4.94 -10.86
CA PRO A 202 -5.37 5.48 -10.21
C PRO A 202 -4.05 4.74 -10.42
N TYR A 203 -4.00 3.79 -11.35
CA TYR A 203 -2.83 2.97 -11.70
C TYR A 203 -2.34 2.02 -10.60
N VAL A 204 -2.17 2.50 -9.37
CA VAL A 204 -1.82 1.71 -8.18
C VAL A 204 -2.99 1.69 -7.20
N LEU A 205 -3.19 2.74 -6.41
CA LEU A 205 -4.39 2.92 -5.59
C LEU A 205 -4.74 4.40 -5.43
N GLY A 206 -6.04 4.70 -5.36
CA GLY A 206 -6.55 6.08 -5.24
C GLY A 206 -6.79 6.52 -3.80
N CYS A 207 -7.01 5.55 -2.92
CA CYS A 207 -7.26 5.75 -1.51
C CYS A 207 -6.91 4.49 -0.72
N TYR A 208 -6.63 4.66 0.57
CA TYR A 208 -6.61 3.59 1.54
C TYR A 208 -8.05 3.23 1.97
N ARG A 209 -8.37 1.95 1.86
CA ARG A 209 -9.57 1.30 2.36
C ARG A 209 -9.38 0.82 3.79
N GLY A 210 -8.15 0.51 4.20
CA GLY A 210 -7.84 0.13 5.56
C GLY A 210 -7.94 1.29 6.52
N THR A 211 -8.06 0.98 7.81
CA THR A 211 -7.79 1.94 8.88
C THR A 211 -6.34 2.35 8.75
N ALA A 212 -6.09 3.41 7.98
CA ALA A 212 -4.80 4.06 7.97
C ALA A 212 -4.43 4.27 9.44
N THR A 213 -3.22 3.85 9.82
CA THR A 213 -2.73 4.06 11.16
C THR A 213 -2.58 5.57 11.35
N VAL A 214 -3.68 6.25 11.72
CA VAL A 214 -3.62 7.56 12.35
C VAL A 214 -2.82 7.27 13.61
N THR A 215 -1.56 7.69 13.62
CA THR A 215 -0.68 7.68 14.79
C THR A 215 -1.52 7.96 16.03
N GLY A 216 -1.70 6.93 16.85
CA GLY A 216 -2.74 6.92 17.87
C GLY A 216 -2.59 8.10 18.82
N LYS A 217 -3.72 8.71 19.17
CA LYS A 217 -3.90 9.15 20.55
C LYS A 217 -3.74 7.90 21.41
N ASN A 218 -2.58 7.72 22.06
CA ASN A 218 -2.53 7.15 23.40
C ASN A 218 -1.21 7.45 24.12
N ARG A 219 -1.40 8.13 25.26
CA ARG A 219 -0.70 8.05 26.55
C ARG A 219 0.59 7.21 26.57
N GLY A 220 1.71 7.93 26.73
CA GLY A 220 2.89 7.48 27.49
C GLY A 220 3.75 6.39 26.84
N GLY A 221 4.85 6.79 26.19
CA GLY A 221 5.91 5.88 25.78
C GLY A 221 6.80 6.51 24.70
N LYS A 222 8.12 6.54 24.94
CA LYS A 222 9.11 7.34 24.21
C LYS A 222 9.09 7.16 22.69
N GLU A 223 9.17 8.30 22.00
CA GLU A 223 9.29 8.44 20.55
C GLU A 223 10.57 7.78 20.01
N MET A 224 10.41 6.87 19.05
CA MET A 224 11.50 6.38 18.20
C MET A 224 11.05 6.42 16.74
N GLY A 225 11.72 7.25 15.93
CA GLY A 225 11.62 7.22 14.46
C GLY A 225 10.57 8.13 13.82
N ARG A 226 10.41 9.38 14.30
CA ARG A 226 9.48 10.37 13.75
C ARG A 226 10.06 11.29 12.67
N GLU A 227 11.27 11.01 12.18
CA GLU A 227 11.90 11.86 11.16
C GLU A 227 11.91 11.18 9.78
N ARG A 228 11.18 11.82 8.86
CA ARG A 228 11.25 11.69 7.38
C ARG A 228 10.40 10.61 6.69
N MET A 229 9.13 10.48 7.09
CA MET A 229 8.04 10.32 6.12
C MET A 229 6.75 10.92 6.68
N ARG A 230 6.80 12.22 7.02
CA ARG A 230 5.55 12.98 7.21
C ARG A 230 4.95 13.17 5.82
N PRO A 231 3.69 12.78 5.55
CA PRO A 231 2.97 13.36 4.43
C PRO A 231 3.07 14.88 4.65
N GLY A 232 3.71 15.57 3.71
CA GLY A 232 3.67 17.04 3.73
C GLY A 232 2.19 17.48 3.78
N PRO A 233 1.87 18.69 4.24
CA PRO A 233 0.52 19.20 4.14
C PRO A 233 0.06 19.01 2.68
N GLY A 234 -1.00 18.21 2.49
CA GLY A 234 -1.46 17.79 1.16
C GLY A 234 -1.47 19.00 0.23
N ARG A 235 -0.74 18.90 -0.89
CA ARG A 235 -0.66 20.00 -1.85
C ARG A 235 -2.07 20.22 -2.43
N GLY A 236 -2.34 21.39 -3.00
CA GLY A 236 -3.70 21.77 -3.42
C GLY A 236 -4.47 20.75 -4.28
N GLY A 237 -3.80 19.82 -4.96
CA GLY A 237 -4.42 18.69 -5.66
C GLY A 237 -5.02 17.61 -4.73
N ASP A 238 -4.36 17.28 -3.62
CA ASP A 238 -4.83 16.29 -2.63
C ASP A 238 -6.13 16.74 -1.97
N ARG A 239 -6.17 18.02 -1.58
CA ARG A 239 -7.35 18.62 -0.93
C ARG A 239 -8.54 18.68 -1.87
N MET A 240 -8.32 19.04 -3.15
CA MET A 240 -9.38 19.04 -4.15
C MET A 240 -9.89 17.63 -4.42
N ARG A 241 -9.02 16.64 -4.62
CA ARG A 241 -9.45 15.25 -4.83
C ARG A 241 -10.26 14.73 -3.65
N GLN A 242 -9.82 14.97 -2.42
CA GLN A 242 -10.55 14.57 -1.23
C GLN A 242 -11.93 15.25 -1.12
N ALA A 243 -11.97 16.57 -1.29
CA ALA A 243 -13.21 17.34 -1.20
C ALA A 243 -14.22 16.95 -2.27
N CYS A 244 -13.74 16.58 -3.46
CA CYS A 244 -14.58 16.31 -4.62
C CYS A 244 -14.86 14.83 -4.87
N ASP A 245 -14.37 13.91 -4.04
CA ASP A 245 -14.44 12.49 -4.37
C ASP A 245 -15.89 11.96 -4.45
N ALA A 246 -16.72 12.30 -3.47
CA ALA A 246 -18.13 11.89 -3.47
C ALA A 246 -18.92 12.50 -4.65
N ASP A 247 -18.70 13.79 -4.93
CA ASP A 247 -19.34 14.48 -6.04
C ASP A 247 -18.90 13.92 -7.40
N ARG A 248 -17.59 13.67 -7.55
CA ARG A 248 -17.01 13.03 -8.73
C ARG A 248 -17.63 11.67 -8.98
N ARG A 249 -17.74 10.82 -7.95
CA ARG A 249 -18.37 9.48 -8.09
C ARG A 249 -19.83 9.58 -8.51
N ARG A 250 -20.55 10.59 -8.05
CA ARG A 250 -21.98 10.78 -8.34
C ARG A 250 -22.24 11.29 -9.76
N TYR A 251 -21.45 12.26 -10.22
CA TYR A 251 -21.74 13.01 -11.45
C TYR A 251 -20.77 12.73 -12.60
N CYS A 252 -19.63 12.13 -12.30
CA CYS A 252 -18.63 11.66 -13.26
C CYS A 252 -18.27 10.18 -12.99
N PRO A 253 -19.26 9.27 -12.92
CA PRO A 253 -19.00 7.86 -12.63
C PRO A 253 -18.18 7.23 -13.75
N ASN A 254 -17.41 6.20 -13.40
CA ASN A 254 -16.64 5.37 -14.34
C ASN A 254 -15.63 6.14 -15.22
N MET A 255 -15.25 7.34 -14.80
CA MET A 255 -14.21 8.11 -15.48
C MET A 255 -12.90 8.01 -14.66
N PRO A 256 -11.80 7.50 -15.25
CA PRO A 256 -10.49 7.67 -14.66
C PRO A 256 -10.06 9.15 -14.79
N PRO A 257 -9.34 9.73 -13.82
CA PRO A 257 -8.63 10.98 -14.00
C PRO A 257 -7.83 11.02 -15.29
N SER A 258 -8.28 11.93 -16.13
CA SER A 258 -7.90 12.16 -17.50
C SER A 258 -8.35 13.58 -17.83
N ARG A 259 -8.02 14.07 -19.02
CA ARG A 259 -8.59 15.31 -19.52
C ARG A 259 -10.13 15.26 -19.55
N GLU A 260 -10.71 14.12 -19.91
CA GLU A 260 -12.16 13.91 -20.00
C GLU A 260 -12.83 13.94 -18.63
N MET A 261 -12.22 13.34 -17.60
CA MET A 261 -12.69 13.47 -16.21
C MET A 261 -12.66 14.93 -15.75
N HIS A 262 -11.57 15.66 -16.00
CA HIS A 262 -11.51 17.08 -15.64
C HIS A 262 -12.58 17.90 -16.36
N GLU A 263 -12.85 17.60 -17.63
CA GLU A 263 -13.95 18.22 -18.38
C GLU A 263 -15.31 17.86 -17.78
N CYS A 264 -15.54 16.60 -17.40
CA CYS A 264 -16.76 16.19 -16.71
C CYS A 264 -16.95 16.94 -15.39
N MET A 265 -15.91 17.01 -14.55
CA MET A 265 -15.94 17.73 -13.28
C MET A 265 -16.22 19.22 -13.50
N ARG A 266 -15.63 19.84 -14.54
CA ARG A 266 -15.91 21.24 -14.88
C ARG A 266 -17.35 21.45 -15.32
N ARG A 267 -17.91 20.54 -16.13
CA ARG A 267 -19.31 20.61 -16.59
C ARG A 267 -20.29 20.44 -15.43
N ASN A 268 -20.01 19.53 -14.49
CA ASN A 268 -20.87 19.24 -13.35
C ASN A 268 -20.59 20.09 -12.08
N ARG A 269 -19.63 21.02 -12.12
CA ARG A 269 -19.20 21.84 -10.97
C ARG A 269 -20.35 22.42 -10.15
N HIS A 270 -21.41 22.87 -10.80
CA HIS A 270 -22.55 23.50 -10.14
C HIS A 270 -23.42 22.51 -9.33
N ASN A 271 -23.35 21.22 -9.66
CA ASN A 271 -24.05 20.14 -8.95
C ASN A 271 -23.24 19.58 -7.77
N PHE A 272 -21.97 19.98 -7.62
CA PHE A 272 -21.07 19.49 -6.58
C PHE A 272 -21.36 20.16 -5.24
N SER A 273 -20.99 19.50 -4.15
CA SER A 273 -21.03 20.07 -2.81
C SER A 273 -20.27 21.40 -2.72
N SER A 274 -20.69 22.28 -1.81
CA SER A 274 -20.02 23.56 -1.56
C SER A 274 -18.54 23.37 -1.21
N THR A 275 -18.21 22.30 -0.47
CA THR A 275 -16.84 21.90 -0.12
C THR A 275 -16.00 21.59 -1.36
N CYS A 276 -16.52 20.77 -2.28
CA CYS A 276 -15.82 20.49 -3.53
C CYS A 276 -15.68 21.74 -4.41
N GLN A 277 -16.76 22.52 -4.55
CA GLN A 277 -16.72 23.75 -5.33
C GLN A 277 -15.65 24.73 -4.82
N GLU A 278 -15.51 24.85 -3.50
CA GLU A 278 -14.47 25.69 -2.88
C GLU A 278 -13.08 25.13 -3.13
N ALA A 279 -12.88 23.83 -2.96
CA ALA A 279 -11.60 23.20 -3.23
C ALA A 279 -11.18 23.32 -4.71
N MET A 280 -12.13 23.22 -5.65
CA MET A 280 -11.90 23.47 -7.08
C MET A 280 -11.53 24.93 -7.38
N ARG A 281 -12.09 25.90 -6.66
CA ARG A 281 -11.73 27.33 -6.80
C ARG A 281 -10.31 27.61 -6.29
N GLN A 282 -9.93 26.95 -5.19
CA GLN A 282 -8.62 27.11 -4.56
C GLN A 282 -7.52 26.32 -5.28
N HIS A 283 -7.87 25.32 -6.07
CA HIS A 283 -6.92 24.55 -6.86
C HIS A 283 -6.36 25.37 -8.01
N ARG A 284 -5.09 25.76 -7.90
CA ARG A 284 -4.34 26.34 -9.02
C ARG A 284 -3.69 25.21 -9.82
N PRO A 285 -4.18 24.91 -11.04
CA PRO A 285 -3.49 23.97 -11.88
C PRO A 285 -2.08 24.50 -12.18
N PRO A 286 -1.10 23.61 -12.36
CA PRO A 286 0.25 24.01 -12.69
C PRO A 286 0.26 24.75 -14.04
N PRO A 287 1.15 25.75 -14.24
CA PRO A 287 1.28 26.43 -15.52
C PRO A 287 1.57 25.42 -16.64
N ARG A 288 1.00 25.66 -17.82
CA ARG A 288 1.03 24.75 -18.97
C ARG A 288 2.45 24.47 -19.45
#